data_AF-A0A8B8JK98-F1
#
_entry.id   AF-A0A8B8JK98-F1
#
_cell.length_a   1.000
_cell.length_b   1.000
_cell.length_c   1.000
_cell.angle_alpha   90.00
_cell.angle_beta   90.00
_cell.angle_gamma   90.00
#
_symmetry.space_group_name_H-M   'P 1'
#
loop_
_entity.id
_entity.type
_entity.pdbx_description
1 polymer ?
#
loop_
_entity_poly.entity_id
_entity_poly.type
_entity_poly.pdbx_seq_one_letter_code
_entity_poly.pdbx_strand_id
1 'polypeptide(L)'
;MAARHFLLNRFRIHSFQRFTVSPPQGHRLWCSVTPSSEEASKKASGGTHLNVEDDDPEMKVQEEEIVKDIQPILMLTRKILHSPGYLSGEHLTMEDERAVFEKLLVYHPHFEDKIGCGLASIMVYI
;
A
#
# COMPACT_ATOMS: atom_id res chain seq x y z
N MET A 1 -19.51 -16.70 -6.17
CA MET A 1 -18.98 -15.42 -6.70
C MET A 1 -19.55 -14.26 -5.90
N ALA A 2 -19.08 -14.03 -4.65
CA ALA A 2 -19.64 -12.96 -3.82
C ALA A 2 -18.63 -12.32 -2.82
N ALA A 3 -17.38 -12.78 -2.76
CA ALA A 3 -16.39 -12.26 -1.80
C ALA A 3 -15.46 -11.18 -2.38
N ARG A 4 -15.55 -10.88 -3.68
CA ARG A 4 -14.66 -9.91 -4.36
C ARG A 4 -15.02 -8.43 -4.09
N HIS A 5 -16.05 -8.20 -3.28
CA HIS A 5 -16.66 -6.87 -3.07
C HIS A 5 -16.55 -6.39 -1.61
N PHE A 6 -15.83 -7.10 -0.74
CA PHE A 6 -15.87 -6.87 0.71
C PHE A 6 -14.91 -5.78 1.22
N LEU A 7 -13.94 -5.33 0.40
CA LEU A 7 -13.07 -4.20 0.74
C LEU A 7 -13.33 -2.92 -0.08
N LEU A 8 -14.26 -2.97 -1.04
CA LEU A 8 -14.62 -1.82 -1.88
C LEU A 8 -15.83 -1.04 -1.37
N ASN A 9 -16.21 -1.21 -0.09
CA ASN A 9 -17.36 -0.51 0.48
C ASN A 9 -16.97 0.49 1.56
N ARG A 10 -16.17 1.48 1.18
CA ARG A 10 -16.28 2.86 1.70
C ARG A 10 -15.64 3.79 0.68
N PHE A 11 -16.44 4.70 0.12
CA PHE A 11 -16.06 5.81 -0.76
C PHE A 11 -16.06 5.54 -2.27
N ARG A 12 -17.25 5.15 -2.77
CA ARG A 12 -17.75 5.68 -4.04
C ARG A 12 -17.93 7.19 -3.91
N ILE A 13 -16.85 7.98 -4.05
CA ILE A 13 -16.96 9.45 -4.08
C ILE A 13 -17.12 9.89 -5.53
N HIS A 14 -18.39 10.06 -5.90
CA HIS A 14 -18.81 11.14 -6.79
C HIS A 14 -18.26 12.46 -6.22
N SER A 15 -17.38 13.17 -6.94
CA SER A 15 -17.51 14.61 -7.17
C SER A 15 -16.23 15.21 -7.77
N PHE A 16 -16.23 15.32 -9.10
CA PHE A 16 -15.68 16.52 -9.75
C PHE A 16 -16.46 17.74 -9.24
N GLN A 17 -16.14 18.27 -8.07
CA GLN A 17 -16.53 19.64 -7.73
C GLN A 17 -15.65 20.27 -6.65
N ARG A 18 -14.95 21.29 -7.10
CA ARG A 18 -14.17 22.31 -6.41
C ARG A 18 -14.89 22.83 -5.15
N PHE A 19 -14.30 22.62 -3.97
CA PHE A 19 -14.58 23.42 -2.77
C PHE A 19 -13.31 23.66 -1.95
N THR A 20 -13.21 24.86 -1.40
CA THR A 20 -12.05 25.50 -0.79
C THR A 20 -12.10 25.47 0.75
N VAL A 21 -10.93 25.54 1.41
CA VAL A 21 -10.66 25.93 2.83
C VAL A 21 -11.04 24.85 3.87
N SER A 22 -10.23 24.38 4.86
CA SER A 22 -9.03 24.83 5.59
C SER A 22 -8.25 23.59 6.15
N PRO A 23 -6.99 23.71 6.62
CA PRO A 23 -6.16 22.56 7.02
C PRO A 23 -6.36 22.13 8.49
N PRO A 24 -6.39 20.82 8.83
CA PRO A 24 -6.19 20.39 10.21
C PRO A 24 -4.69 20.16 10.48
N GLN A 25 -4.18 20.84 11.51
CA GLN A 25 -2.94 20.50 12.20
C GLN A 25 -3.03 19.11 12.79
N GLY A 26 -2.03 18.28 12.50
CA GLY A 26 -1.89 16.97 13.12
C GLY A 26 -0.48 16.44 12.94
N HIS A 27 0.46 16.89 13.77
CA HIS A 27 1.74 16.20 13.96
C HIS A 27 1.46 14.79 14.50
N ARG A 28 1.55 13.76 13.67
CA ARG A 28 1.51 12.36 14.14
C ARG A 28 2.93 11.90 14.43
N LEU A 29 3.28 11.97 15.71
CA LEU A 29 4.45 11.32 16.29
C LEU A 29 4.24 9.80 16.26
N TRP A 30 4.91 9.11 15.34
CA TRP A 30 5.11 7.67 15.47
C TRP A 30 6.58 7.41 15.79
N CYS A 31 6.91 7.51 17.06
CA CYS A 31 8.08 6.89 17.70
C CYS A 31 8.05 7.27 19.18
N SER A 32 7.52 6.38 20.02
CA SER A 32 7.83 6.40 21.45
C SER A 32 8.50 5.09 21.77
N VAL A 33 9.83 5.12 21.74
CA VAL A 33 10.68 4.16 22.44
C VAL A 33 10.55 4.50 23.92
N THR A 34 9.96 3.61 24.71
CA THR A 34 10.00 3.73 26.17
C THR A 34 11.38 3.24 26.66
N PRO A 35 12.17 4.05 27.38
CA PRO A 35 13.36 3.54 28.02
C PRO A 35 12.99 2.86 29.34
N SER A 36 13.42 1.61 29.45
CA SER A 36 14.00 0.94 30.63
C SER A 36 13.52 1.40 32.02
N SER A 37 12.82 0.52 32.72
CA SER A 37 12.94 0.39 34.17
C SER A 37 13.53 -0.98 34.48
N GLU A 38 14.69 -0.92 35.12
CA GLU A 38 15.45 -1.96 35.79
C GLU A 38 14.61 -2.97 36.61
N GLU A 39 14.84 -4.28 36.44
CA GLU A 39 15.07 -5.18 37.56
C GLU A 39 15.80 -6.46 37.10
N ALA A 40 16.88 -6.79 37.79
CA ALA A 40 17.75 -7.93 37.50
C ALA A 40 17.28 -9.19 38.22
N SER A 41 17.24 -10.35 37.54
CA SER A 41 17.75 -11.61 38.11
C SER A 41 17.63 -12.84 37.20
N LYS A 42 18.79 -13.50 37.08
CA LYS A 42 19.04 -14.95 36.95
C LYS A 42 19.12 -15.56 35.55
N LYS A 43 20.35 -16.00 35.27
CA LYS A 43 20.82 -16.85 34.17
C LYS A 43 20.05 -18.17 34.15
N ALA A 44 19.72 -18.68 32.97
CA ALA A 44 20.49 -19.74 32.32
C ALA A 44 19.74 -20.31 31.11
N SER A 45 20.54 -20.64 30.11
CA SER A 45 20.43 -21.84 29.28
C SER A 45 19.40 -21.88 28.17
N GLY A 46 19.94 -21.98 26.95
CA GLY A 46 19.33 -22.79 25.90
C GLY A 46 18.36 -22.03 25.03
N GLY A 47 18.89 -21.18 24.15
CA GLY A 47 18.20 -20.85 22.91
C GLY A 47 18.03 -22.13 22.11
N THR A 48 16.91 -22.82 22.32
CA THR A 48 16.41 -23.77 21.33
C THR A 48 15.91 -22.90 20.18
N HIS A 49 16.73 -22.79 19.13
CA HIS A 49 16.30 -22.31 17.83
C HIS A 49 15.26 -23.32 17.33
N LEU A 50 14.01 -23.13 17.76
CA LEU A 50 12.88 -23.79 17.16
C LEU A 50 12.73 -23.13 15.79
N ASN A 51 13.36 -23.75 14.79
CA ASN A 51 12.88 -23.67 13.42
C ASN A 51 11.47 -24.25 13.43
N VAL A 52 10.50 -23.44 13.83
CA VAL A 52 9.11 -23.68 13.47
C VAL A 52 9.06 -23.25 12.01
N GLU A 53 9.35 -24.20 11.12
CA GLU A 53 8.82 -24.14 9.77
C GLU A 53 7.30 -24.10 9.96
N ASP A 54 6.77 -22.88 9.97
CA ASP A 54 5.34 -22.59 10.13
C ASP A 54 4.67 -22.95 8.80
N ASP A 55 4.61 -24.25 8.53
CA ASP A 55 3.94 -24.86 7.39
C ASP A 55 2.42 -24.87 7.63
N ASP A 56 1.83 -23.71 7.96
CA ASP A 56 0.38 -23.57 7.96
C ASP A 56 -0.11 -23.61 6.50
N PRO A 57 -0.78 -24.70 6.06
CA PRO A 57 -1.25 -24.81 4.69
C PRO A 57 -2.30 -23.73 4.36
N GLU A 58 -3.01 -23.20 5.36
CA GLU A 58 -4.02 -22.15 5.16
C GLU A 58 -3.36 -20.81 4.85
N MET A 59 -2.29 -20.45 5.58
CA MET A 59 -1.47 -19.27 5.29
C MET A 59 -0.91 -19.31 3.86
N LYS A 60 -0.38 -20.45 3.42
CA LYS A 60 0.17 -20.61 2.06
C LYS A 60 -0.88 -20.39 0.97
N VAL A 61 -2.12 -20.86 1.18
CA VAL A 61 -3.21 -20.65 0.23
C VAL A 61 -3.58 -19.17 0.14
N GLN A 62 -3.61 -18.45 1.28
CA GLN A 62 -3.88 -17.02 1.32
C GLN A 62 -2.76 -16.21 0.64
N GLU A 63 -1.49 -16.57 0.88
CA GLU A 63 -0.35 -15.95 0.20
C GLU A 63 -0.43 -16.15 -1.31
N GLU A 64 -0.74 -17.36 -1.78
CA GLU A 64 -0.92 -17.60 -3.21
C GLU A 64 -2.04 -16.76 -3.84
N GLU A 65 -3.15 -16.54 -3.12
CA GLU A 65 -4.24 -15.67 -3.57
C GLU A 65 -3.77 -14.22 -3.68
N ILE A 66 -3.05 -13.72 -2.67
CA ILE A 66 -2.46 -12.38 -2.69
C ILE A 66 -1.47 -12.22 -3.84
N VAL A 67 -0.60 -13.21 -4.08
CA VAL A 67 0.35 -13.19 -5.20
C VAL A 67 -0.38 -13.13 -6.53
N LYS A 68 -1.46 -13.91 -6.70
CA LYS A 68 -2.28 -13.88 -7.93
C LYS A 68 -2.91 -12.51 -8.16
N ASP A 69 -3.31 -11.82 -7.10
CA ASP A 69 -3.90 -10.48 -7.20
C ASP A 69 -2.84 -9.38 -7.45
N ILE A 70 -1.65 -9.50 -6.86
CA ILE A 70 -0.57 -8.51 -6.98
C ILE A 70 0.19 -8.64 -8.31
N GLN A 71 0.33 -9.86 -8.84
CA GLN A 71 1.12 -10.11 -10.05
C GLN A 71 0.68 -9.23 -11.25
N PRO A 72 -0.62 -9.08 -11.58
CA PRO A 72 -1.07 -8.16 -12.62
C PRO A 72 -0.67 -6.71 -12.39
N ILE A 73 -0.70 -6.26 -11.13
CA ILE A 73 -0.34 -4.88 -10.74
C ILE A 73 1.16 -4.66 -10.94
N LEU A 74 1.99 -5.63 -10.58
CA LEU A 74 3.43 -5.60 -10.84
C LEU A 74 3.73 -5.57 -12.34
N MET A 75 3.02 -6.36 -13.14
CA MET A 75 3.20 -6.35 -14.60
C MET A 75 2.82 -5.01 -15.22
N LEU A 76 1.72 -4.40 -14.80
CA LEU A 76 1.32 -3.06 -15.22
C LEU A 76 2.40 -2.03 -14.87
N THR A 77 2.84 -2.02 -13.61
CA THR A 77 3.84 -1.06 -13.11
C THR A 77 5.16 -1.21 -13.85
N ARG A 78 5.59 -2.47 -14.08
CA ARG A 78 6.79 -2.77 -14.88
C ARG A 78 6.65 -2.27 -16.31
N LYS A 79 5.49 -2.46 -16.95
CA LYS A 79 5.22 -1.96 -18.30
C LYS A 79 5.31 -0.42 -18.31
N ILE A 80 4.70 0.26 -17.35
CA ILE A 80 4.75 1.72 -17.28
C ILE A 80 6.18 2.24 -17.12
N LEU A 81 6.96 1.68 -16.20
CA LEU A 81 8.29 2.19 -15.86
C LEU A 81 9.40 1.79 -16.85
N HIS A 82 9.25 0.65 -17.53
CA HIS A 82 10.33 0.08 -18.34
C HIS A 82 9.98 -0.12 -19.81
N SER A 83 8.72 0.07 -20.22
CA SER A 83 8.39 0.04 -21.64
C SER A 83 8.82 1.36 -22.31
N PRO A 84 9.19 1.35 -23.59
CA PRO A 84 9.48 2.57 -24.34
C PRO A 84 8.23 3.42 -24.63
N GLY A 85 7.05 3.00 -24.14
CA GLY A 85 5.79 3.70 -24.34
C GLY A 85 5.59 4.94 -23.46
N TYR A 86 6.47 5.14 -22.46
CA TYR A 86 6.49 6.33 -21.62
C TYR A 86 7.90 6.87 -21.50
N LEU A 87 8.06 8.17 -21.73
CA LEU A 87 9.30 8.89 -21.51
C LEU A 87 9.28 9.58 -20.13
N SER A 88 10.47 9.91 -19.62
CA SER A 88 10.57 10.70 -18.40
C SER A 88 9.92 12.08 -18.61
N GLY A 89 9.04 12.47 -17.69
CA GLY A 89 8.24 13.68 -17.74
C GLY A 89 6.93 13.55 -18.54
N GLU A 90 6.67 12.41 -19.19
CA GLU A 90 5.38 12.20 -19.86
C GLU A 90 4.29 11.82 -18.87
N HIS A 91 3.07 12.26 -19.18
CA HIS A 91 1.86 11.85 -18.50
C HIS A 91 1.49 10.42 -18.90
N LEU A 92 0.97 9.67 -17.94
CA LEU A 92 0.34 8.40 -18.23
C LEU A 92 -0.91 8.59 -19.10
N THR A 93 -1.26 7.56 -19.86
CA THR A 93 -2.56 7.51 -20.54
C THR A 93 -3.68 7.47 -19.50
N MET A 94 -4.88 7.97 -19.84
CA MET A 94 -6.02 8.00 -18.92
C MET A 94 -6.34 6.61 -18.34
N GLU A 95 -6.19 5.57 -19.16
CA GLU A 95 -6.38 4.18 -18.76
C GLU A 95 -5.35 3.73 -17.72
N ASP A 96 -4.07 4.02 -17.96
CA ASP A 96 -2.99 3.64 -17.05
C ASP A 96 -2.99 4.49 -15.77
N GLU A 97 -3.33 5.78 -15.84
CA GLU A 97 -3.54 6.65 -14.67
C GLU A 97 -4.62 6.08 -13.76
N ARG A 98 -5.77 5.75 -14.34
CA ARG A 98 -6.88 5.16 -13.61
C ARG A 98 -6.50 3.83 -13.00
N ALA A 99 -5.79 2.99 -13.74
CA ALA A 99 -5.33 1.70 -13.25
C ALA A 99 -4.35 1.85 -12.07
N VAL A 100 -3.39 2.76 -12.15
CA VAL A 100 -2.44 3.04 -11.05
C VAL A 100 -3.17 3.59 -9.82
N PHE A 101 -4.16 4.47 -10.01
CA PHE A 101 -4.97 4.96 -8.92
C PHE A 101 -5.76 3.83 -8.23
N GLU A 102 -6.59 3.12 -9.00
CA GLU A 102 -7.53 2.12 -8.47
C GLU A 102 -6.83 0.88 -7.91
N LYS A 103 -5.71 0.47 -8.51
CA LYS A 103 -5.02 -0.77 -8.15
C LYS A 103 -3.85 -0.58 -7.19
N LEU A 104 -3.32 0.63 -7.07
CA LEU A 104 -2.05 0.87 -6.38
C LEU A 104 -2.20 1.94 -5.30
N LEU A 105 -2.61 3.15 -5.67
CA LEU A 105 -2.61 4.28 -4.74
C LEU A 105 -3.65 4.13 -3.61
N VAL A 106 -4.84 3.61 -3.91
CA VAL A 106 -5.91 3.41 -2.91
C VAL A 106 -5.49 2.43 -1.80
N TYR A 107 -4.53 1.55 -2.06
CA TYR A 107 -4.03 0.57 -1.10
C TYR A 107 -2.77 1.03 -0.35
N HIS A 108 -2.28 2.25 -0.60
CA HIS A 108 -1.13 2.79 0.11
C HIS A 108 -1.52 3.17 1.56
N PRO A 109 -0.74 2.81 2.60
CA PRO A 109 -1.08 3.14 4.00
C PRO A 109 -1.32 4.63 4.26
N HIS A 110 -0.71 5.49 3.44
CA HIS A 110 -0.87 6.95 3.45
C HIS A 110 -1.58 7.49 2.19
N PHE A 111 -2.59 6.78 1.67
CA PHE A 111 -3.26 7.19 0.43
C PHE A 111 -3.85 8.61 0.52
N GLU A 112 -4.39 8.99 1.68
CA GLU A 112 -4.94 10.33 1.93
C GLU A 112 -3.89 11.43 1.74
N ASP A 113 -2.64 11.20 2.18
CA ASP A 113 -1.55 12.17 2.02
C ASP A 113 -1.04 12.22 0.56
N LYS A 114 -1.13 11.10 -0.16
CA LYS A 114 -0.68 11.00 -1.56
C LYS A 114 -1.67 11.59 -2.55
N ILE A 115 -2.97 11.48 -2.27
CA ILE A 115 -4.05 11.93 -3.15
C ILE A 115 -4.60 13.28 -2.69
N GLY A 116 -4.75 13.49 -1.38
CA GLY A 116 -5.25 14.73 -0.80
C GLY A 116 -6.61 15.13 -1.39
N CYS A 117 -6.69 16.36 -1.91
CA CYS A 117 -7.88 16.89 -2.57
C CYS A 117 -8.13 16.33 -3.99
N GLY A 118 -7.24 15.48 -4.51
CA GLY A 118 -7.38 14.82 -5.80
C GLY A 118 -6.08 14.70 -6.57
N LEU A 119 -6.10 13.87 -7.61
CA LEU A 119 -5.01 13.74 -8.59
C LEU A 119 -5.41 14.44 -9.89
N ALA A 120 -4.52 15.28 -10.42
CA ALA A 120 -4.70 15.91 -11.72
C ALA A 120 -4.17 15.03 -12.86
N SER A 121 -2.96 14.50 -12.69
CA SER A 121 -2.29 13.59 -13.63
C SER A 121 -1.14 12.88 -12.93
N ILE A 122 -0.69 11.75 -13.47
CA ILE A 122 0.51 11.03 -13.02
C ILE A 122 1.56 11.13 -14.12
N MET A 123 2.76 11.57 -13.75
CA MET A 123 3.92 11.63 -14.65
C MET A 123 4.92 10.52 -14.31
N VAL A 124 5.58 10.00 -15.34
CA VAL A 124 6.65 9.03 -15.19
C VAL A 124 7.98 9.75 -15.03
N TYR A 125 8.81 9.30 -14.09
CA TYR A 125 10.20 9.73 -13.95
C TYR A 125 11.06 8.47 -13.84
N ILE A 126 11.97 8.27 -14.81
CA ILE A 126 12.78 7.04 -14.99
C ILE A 126 14.24 7.34 -14.68
#